data_AF-A0A7S2RRX6-F1
#
_entry.id   AF-A0A7S2RRX6-F1
#
_cell.length_a   1.000
_cell.length_b   1.000
_cell.length_c   1.000
_cell.angle_alpha   90.00
_cell.angle_beta   90.00
_cell.angle_gamma   90.00
#
_symmetry.space_group_name_H-M   'P 1'
#
loop_
_entity.id
_entity.type
_entity.pdbx_description
1 polymer ?
#
loop_
_entity_poly.entity_id
_entity_poly.type
_entity_poly.pdbx_seq_one_letter_code
_entity_poly.pdbx_strand_id
1 'polypeptide(L)'
;DFLRDASTKAIINVTLTTTIPGSDFPFSYKLEENGDIAEFDGAQYRNSSKKFMGTMMTYLKNLHEISEQNNMAFNFIPRSGGSIIRSPNSKFTAAVTDVQAGISDISTGMYWITAERLALTTFTVPLFVSPLLLYEIHEPDDNTFSHDALQMFQPFDNELWILLAAFVTAVGMLN
;
A
#
# COMPACT_ATOMS: atom_id res chain seq x y z
N ASP A 1 -24.31 25.43 -7.49
CA ASP A 1 -23.44 26.47 -8.07
C ASP A 1 -22.10 26.47 -7.33
N PHE A 2 -21.34 25.37 -7.46
CA PHE A 2 -20.12 25.10 -6.66
C PHE A 2 -18.99 26.12 -6.96
N LEU A 3 -19.10 26.83 -8.07
CA LEU A 3 -18.20 27.91 -8.48
C LEU A 3 -18.46 29.21 -7.72
N ARG A 4 -19.59 29.34 -7.02
CA ARG A 4 -19.99 30.58 -6.35
C ARG A 4 -19.33 30.77 -4.97
N ASP A 5 -18.99 29.66 -4.31
CA ASP A 5 -18.31 29.61 -3.01
C ASP A 5 -16.90 29.04 -3.07
N ALA A 6 -16.39 28.74 -4.28
CA ALA A 6 -14.96 28.44 -4.46
C ALA A 6 -14.17 29.68 -4.04
N SER A 7 -13.56 29.63 -2.86
CA SER A 7 -12.70 30.69 -2.34
C SER A 7 -11.64 31.04 -3.39
N THR A 8 -11.85 32.16 -4.09
CA THR A 8 -10.89 32.76 -5.03
C THR A 8 -9.78 33.52 -4.32
N LYS A 9 -9.66 33.41 -2.98
CA LYS A 9 -8.49 33.92 -2.28
C LYS A 9 -7.27 33.17 -2.79
N ALA A 10 -6.43 33.90 -3.50
CA ALA A 10 -5.13 33.40 -3.92
C ALA A 10 -4.39 32.84 -2.69
N ILE A 11 -3.92 31.60 -2.79
CA ILE A 11 -3.13 30.92 -1.76
C ILE A 11 -1.73 31.54 -1.80
N ILE A 12 -1.61 32.74 -1.22
CA ILE A 12 -0.37 33.52 -1.19
C ILE A 12 0.13 33.54 0.25
N ASN A 13 1.37 33.08 0.47
CA ASN A 13 2.00 33.00 1.79
C ASN A 13 1.21 32.15 2.81
N VAL A 14 0.54 31.08 2.35
CA VAL A 14 -0.25 30.19 3.22
C VAL A 14 0.52 28.88 3.46
N THR A 15 0.48 28.39 4.69
CA THR A 15 0.93 27.03 5.01
C THR A 15 -0.27 26.10 5.03
N LEU A 16 -0.33 25.16 4.10
CA LEU A 16 -1.37 24.14 4.04
C LEU A 16 -1.03 22.99 4.99
N THR A 17 -1.97 22.69 5.88
CA THR A 17 -1.90 21.54 6.78
C THR A 17 -2.24 20.28 6.00
N THR A 18 -1.29 19.35 5.93
CA THR A 18 -1.37 18.15 5.11
C THR A 18 -1.35 16.91 5.98
N THR A 19 -2.46 16.16 6.04
CA THR A 19 -2.50 14.91 6.80
C THR A 19 -1.92 13.75 6.00
N ILE A 20 -1.04 12.97 6.62
CA ILE A 20 -0.51 11.71 6.07
C ILE A 20 -1.23 10.52 6.74
N PRO A 21 -1.77 9.55 5.98
CA PRO A 21 -2.52 8.43 6.56
C PRO A 21 -1.64 7.46 7.38
N GLY A 22 -0.35 7.36 7.08
CA GLY A 22 0.57 6.52 7.85
C GLY A 22 1.96 6.51 7.25
N SER A 23 2.89 5.82 7.92
CA SER A 23 4.24 5.56 7.43
C SER A 23 4.25 4.38 6.45
N ASP A 24 4.23 4.66 5.15
CA ASP A 24 4.15 3.67 4.08
C ASP A 24 5.27 3.90 3.07
N PHE A 25 6.23 2.98 3.03
CA PHE A 25 7.35 3.04 2.10
C PHE A 25 6.92 2.48 0.73
N PRO A 26 7.26 3.14 -0.40
CA PRO A 26 8.14 4.31 -0.55
C PRO A 26 7.41 5.66 -0.59
N PHE A 27 6.11 5.68 -0.33
CA PHE A 27 5.25 6.84 -0.64
C PHE A 27 5.35 7.96 0.38
N SER A 28 5.10 7.65 1.65
CA SER A 28 5.14 8.62 2.74
C SER A 28 5.48 7.92 4.04
N TYR A 29 6.74 7.99 4.46
CA TYR A 29 7.24 7.26 5.62
C TYR A 29 8.11 8.16 6.51
N LYS A 30 8.35 7.69 7.74
CA LYS A 30 9.38 8.21 8.63
C LYS A 30 10.42 7.13 8.88
N LEU A 31 11.57 7.54 9.41
CA LEU A 31 12.60 6.63 9.85
C LEU A 31 12.60 6.54 11.38
N GLU A 32 12.89 5.36 11.88
CA GLU A 32 13.25 5.10 13.27
C GLU A 32 14.64 5.67 13.60
N GLU A 33 15.01 5.69 14.88
CA GLU A 33 16.34 6.17 15.31
C GLU A 33 17.49 5.30 14.78
N ASN A 34 17.22 4.02 14.51
CA ASN A 34 18.19 3.08 13.94
C ASN A 34 18.31 3.20 12.39
N GLY A 35 17.49 4.05 11.76
CA GLY A 35 17.47 4.25 10.31
C GLY A 35 16.50 3.33 9.55
N ASP A 36 15.81 2.41 10.23
CA ASP A 36 14.78 1.57 9.62
C ASP A 36 13.51 2.37 9.30
N ILE A 37 12.67 1.82 8.42
CA ILE A 37 11.35 2.40 8.13
C ILE A 37 10.48 2.28 9.37
N ALA A 38 9.93 3.41 9.81
CA ALA A 38 9.00 3.45 10.92
C ALA A 38 7.71 2.71 10.60
N GLU A 39 7.17 2.02 11.61
CA GLU A 39 5.89 1.34 11.52
C GLU A 39 4.78 2.30 11.09
N PHE A 40 3.83 1.79 10.28
CA PHE A 40 2.76 2.57 9.65
C PHE A 40 2.03 3.53 10.60
N ASP A 41 1.71 3.07 11.81
CA ASP A 41 0.98 3.84 12.81
C ASP A 41 1.72 3.92 14.16
N GLY A 42 3.03 3.71 14.12
CA GLY A 42 3.88 3.58 15.30
C GLY A 42 4.18 4.90 16.01
N ALA A 43 5.05 4.84 17.02
CA ALA A 43 5.42 6.01 17.82
C ALA A 43 6.04 7.13 16.97
N GLN A 44 6.91 6.78 16.01
CA GLN A 44 7.56 7.80 15.16
C GLN A 44 6.61 8.48 14.19
N TYR A 45 5.56 7.79 13.73
CA TYR A 45 4.54 8.40 12.90
C TYR A 45 3.97 9.67 13.57
N ARG A 46 3.74 9.62 14.88
CA ARG A 46 3.24 10.74 15.70
C ARG A 46 4.31 11.71 16.17
N ASN A 47 5.59 11.37 16.03
CA ASN A 47 6.69 12.22 16.45
C ASN A 47 6.84 13.42 15.50
N SER A 48 6.49 14.62 15.95
CA SER A 48 6.56 15.86 15.15
C SER A 48 7.99 16.34 14.89
N SER A 49 8.97 15.90 15.67
CA SER A 49 10.38 16.24 15.48
C SER A 49 10.99 15.56 14.25
N LYS A 50 10.40 14.45 13.79
CA LYS A 50 10.84 13.71 12.60
C LYS A 50 10.00 14.12 11.40
N LYS A 51 10.66 14.43 10.28
CA LYS A 51 10.00 14.82 9.02
C LYS A 51 9.56 13.59 8.24
N PHE A 52 8.44 13.72 7.53
CA PHE A 52 8.00 12.73 6.55
C PHE A 52 8.90 12.77 5.30
N MET A 53 9.19 11.61 4.74
CA MET A 53 10.00 11.38 3.55
C MET A 53 9.30 10.42 2.59
N GLY A 54 9.63 10.50 1.30
CA GLY A 54 9.06 9.62 0.28
C GLY A 54 8.51 10.35 -0.93
N THR A 55 8.05 9.56 -1.89
CA THR A 55 7.66 10.02 -3.23
C THR A 55 6.55 11.07 -3.20
N MET A 56 5.60 10.96 -2.27
CA MET A 56 4.45 11.88 -2.22
C MET A 56 4.83 13.29 -1.74
N MET A 57 5.82 13.41 -0.84
CA MET A 57 6.33 14.72 -0.41
C MET A 57 7.14 15.36 -1.54
N THR A 58 7.93 14.57 -2.28
CA THR A 58 8.63 15.03 -3.47
C THR A 58 7.65 15.49 -4.55
N TYR A 59 6.58 14.72 -4.78
CA TYR A 59 5.54 15.07 -5.74
C TYR A 59 4.90 16.44 -5.42
N LEU A 60 4.48 16.65 -4.17
CA LEU A 60 3.90 17.95 -3.76
C LEU A 60 4.91 19.11 -3.85
N LYS A 61 6.17 18.87 -3.48
CA LYS A 61 7.22 19.88 -3.63
C LYS A 61 7.39 20.30 -5.08
N ASN A 62 7.48 19.33 -5.99
CA ASN A 62 7.63 19.60 -7.42
C ASN A 62 6.38 20.28 -7.99
N LEU A 63 5.18 19.88 -7.55
CA LEU A 63 3.94 20.53 -7.96
C LEU A 63 3.90 22.00 -7.51
N HIS A 64 4.35 22.29 -6.28
CA HIS A 64 4.49 23.66 -5.80
C HIS A 64 5.47 24.47 -6.65
N GLU A 65 6.66 23.93 -6.94
CA GLU A 65 7.68 24.58 -7.78
C GLU A 65 7.16 24.91 -9.18
N ILE A 66 6.45 23.96 -9.82
CA ILE A 66 5.88 24.15 -11.17
C ILE A 66 4.73 25.15 -11.18
N SER A 67 3.92 25.17 -10.12
CA SER A 67 2.71 25.99 -10.06
C SER A 67 2.97 27.49 -9.93
N GLU A 68 4.22 27.90 -9.70
CA GLU A 68 4.63 29.29 -9.40
C GLU A 68 3.75 29.95 -8.31
N GLN A 69 3.12 29.15 -7.45
CA GLN A 69 2.20 29.63 -6.42
C GLN A 69 3.00 30.37 -5.33
N ASN A 70 2.67 31.64 -5.13
CA ASN A 70 3.37 32.56 -4.22
C ASN A 70 3.56 31.98 -2.80
N ASN A 71 4.76 31.48 -2.50
CA ASN A 71 5.24 31.12 -1.16
C ASN A 71 4.27 30.24 -0.35
N MET A 72 3.63 29.26 -0.99
CA MET A 72 2.87 28.24 -0.28
C MET A 72 3.82 27.24 0.38
N ALA A 73 3.53 26.83 1.62
CA ALA A 73 4.29 25.80 2.32
C ALA A 73 3.38 24.64 2.72
N PHE A 74 3.94 23.44 2.87
CA PHE A 74 3.21 22.27 3.38
C PHE A 74 3.69 21.91 4.78
N ASN A 75 2.74 21.80 5.71
CA ASN A 75 2.99 21.27 7.04
C ASN A 75 2.40 19.86 7.15
N PHE A 76 3.27 18.85 7.18
CA PHE A 76 2.86 17.44 7.20
C PHE A 76 2.60 16.97 8.64
N ILE A 77 1.36 16.55 8.90
CA ILE A 77 0.92 16.11 10.23
C ILE A 77 0.37 14.68 10.19
N PRO A 78 0.45 13.93 11.30
CA PRO A 78 -0.28 12.68 11.44
C PRO A 78 -1.80 12.94 11.51
N ARG A 79 -2.58 11.86 11.40
CA ARG A 79 -4.03 11.90 11.57
C ARG A 79 -4.44 12.34 12.96
N SER A 80 -5.58 13.01 13.05
CA SER A 80 -6.14 13.43 14.32
C SER A 80 -6.62 12.22 15.14
N GLY A 81 -6.63 12.38 16.47
CA GLY A 81 -7.20 11.35 17.35
C GLY A 81 -8.69 11.11 17.07
N GLY A 82 -9.43 12.15 16.70
CA GLY A 82 -10.86 12.06 16.42
C GLY A 82 -11.17 11.23 15.16
N SER A 83 -10.41 11.41 14.09
CA SER A 83 -10.60 10.61 12.87
C SER A 83 -10.21 9.16 13.04
N ILE A 84 -9.21 8.87 13.87
CA ILE A 84 -8.83 7.50 14.22
C ILE A 84 -9.98 6.77 14.94
N ILE A 85 -10.69 7.45 15.83
CA ILE A 85 -11.85 6.90 16.54
C ILE A 85 -13.04 6.72 15.59
N ARG A 86 -13.29 7.69 14.70
CA ARG A 86 -14.42 7.66 13.76
C ARG A 86 -14.25 6.63 12.65
N SER A 87 -13.02 6.36 12.22
CA SER A 87 -12.69 5.42 11.14
C SER A 87 -11.62 4.41 11.59
N PRO A 88 -11.92 3.55 12.57
CA PRO A 88 -10.92 2.65 13.18
C PRO A 88 -10.40 1.61 12.19
N ASN A 89 -11.25 1.19 11.24
CA ASN A 89 -10.96 0.13 10.28
C ASN A 89 -10.15 0.61 9.06
N SER A 90 -10.02 1.92 8.83
CA SER A 90 -9.30 2.43 7.67
C SER A 90 -8.57 3.72 7.97
N LYS A 91 -7.24 3.61 7.96
CA LYS A 91 -6.32 4.72 8.20
C LYS A 91 -6.44 5.81 7.12
N PHE A 92 -6.65 5.39 5.89
CA PHE A 92 -6.90 6.29 4.76
C PHE A 92 -8.26 7.00 4.89
N THR A 93 -9.33 6.29 5.28
CA THR A 93 -10.63 6.95 5.52
C THR A 93 -10.57 7.92 6.70
N ALA A 94 -9.78 7.61 7.75
CA ALA A 94 -9.53 8.55 8.84
C ALA A 94 -8.84 9.84 8.35
N ALA A 95 -7.80 9.74 7.51
CA ALA A 95 -7.17 10.93 6.94
C ALA A 95 -8.11 11.75 6.04
N VAL A 96 -8.97 11.09 5.26
CA VAL A 96 -10.04 11.75 4.49
C VAL A 96 -11.03 12.47 5.41
N THR A 97 -11.33 11.87 6.56
CA THR A 97 -12.22 12.45 7.57
C THR A 97 -11.62 13.70 8.21
N ASP A 98 -10.30 13.77 8.39
CA ASP A 98 -9.62 14.98 8.86
C ASP A 98 -9.84 16.16 7.89
N VAL A 99 -9.76 15.90 6.59
CA VAL A 99 -10.05 16.91 5.55
C VAL A 99 -11.53 17.31 5.57
N GLN A 100 -12.44 16.34 5.63
CA GLN A 100 -13.88 16.61 5.75
C GLN A 100 -14.19 17.52 6.95
N ALA A 101 -13.55 17.25 8.08
CA ALA A 101 -13.75 17.99 9.33
C ALA A 101 -13.05 19.36 9.34
N GLY A 102 -12.27 19.71 8.31
CA GLY A 102 -11.48 20.93 8.26
C GLY A 102 -10.32 20.95 9.25
N ILE A 103 -9.87 19.78 9.72
CA ILE A 103 -8.69 19.65 10.60
C ILE A 103 -7.40 19.79 9.80
N SER A 104 -7.43 19.30 8.55
CA SER A 104 -6.37 19.52 7.57
C SER A 104 -6.95 20.06 6.26
N ASP A 105 -6.16 20.83 5.55
CA ASP A 105 -6.56 21.44 4.27
C ASP A 105 -6.54 20.40 3.15
N ILE A 106 -5.54 19.50 3.19
CA ILE A 106 -5.39 18.41 2.25
C ILE A 106 -4.91 17.14 2.96
N SER A 107 -5.08 16.00 2.30
CA SER A 107 -4.44 14.77 2.71
C SER A 107 -3.66 14.14 1.57
N THR A 108 -2.46 13.66 1.88
CA THR A 108 -1.48 13.19 0.90
C THR A 108 -1.09 11.76 1.21
N GLY A 109 -1.19 10.91 0.20
CA GLY A 109 -0.93 9.48 0.30
C GLY A 109 -1.50 8.73 -0.90
N MET A 110 -1.26 7.44 -0.96
CA MET A 110 -1.79 6.58 -2.04
C MET A 110 -3.23 6.20 -1.74
N TYR A 111 -4.16 7.02 -2.22
CA TYR A 111 -5.58 6.81 -1.98
C TYR A 111 -6.23 6.00 -3.09
N TRP A 112 -6.92 4.93 -2.71
CA TRP A 112 -8.03 4.45 -3.52
C TRP A 112 -9.21 5.41 -3.41
N ILE A 113 -9.67 5.86 -4.57
CA ILE A 113 -10.87 6.68 -4.71
C ILE A 113 -12.06 5.73 -4.66
N THR A 114 -12.79 5.76 -3.54
CA THR A 114 -14.00 4.95 -3.33
C THR A 114 -15.23 5.86 -3.22
N ALA A 115 -16.42 5.31 -3.47
CA ALA A 115 -17.67 6.06 -3.35
C ALA A 115 -17.86 6.63 -1.94
N GLU A 116 -17.51 5.86 -0.90
CA GLU A 116 -17.57 6.31 0.49
C GLU A 116 -16.68 7.53 0.74
N ARG A 117 -15.44 7.54 0.26
CA ARG A 117 -14.51 8.65 0.47
C ARG A 117 -14.87 9.86 -0.37
N LEU A 118 -15.37 9.66 -1.59
CA LEU A 118 -15.88 10.74 -2.45
C LEU A 118 -17.08 11.46 -1.83
N ALA A 119 -17.87 10.78 -1.00
CA ALA A 119 -18.96 11.40 -0.25
C ALA A 119 -18.46 12.30 0.91
N LEU A 120 -17.20 12.15 1.34
CA LEU A 120 -16.61 12.90 2.44
C LEU A 120 -15.81 14.11 1.96
N THR A 121 -15.05 13.97 0.88
CA THR A 121 -14.23 15.05 0.31
C THR A 121 -13.99 14.86 -1.18
N THR A 122 -13.51 15.92 -1.82
CA THR A 122 -13.11 15.91 -3.22
C THR A 122 -11.71 15.32 -3.40
N PHE A 123 -11.52 14.59 -4.49
CA PHE A 123 -10.22 14.04 -4.89
C PHE A 123 -9.69 14.78 -6.12
N THR A 124 -8.37 14.74 -6.30
CA THR A 124 -7.73 15.17 -7.55
C THR A 124 -8.04 14.17 -8.67
N VAL A 125 -7.61 14.50 -9.89
CA VAL A 125 -7.57 13.51 -10.97
C VAL A 125 -6.75 12.28 -10.53
N PRO A 126 -7.15 11.05 -10.91
CA PRO A 126 -6.38 9.86 -10.61
C PRO A 126 -4.98 9.95 -11.23
N LEU A 127 -3.93 9.74 -10.41
CA LEU A 127 -2.54 9.78 -10.88
C LEU A 127 -2.12 8.50 -11.60
N PHE A 128 -2.68 7.36 -11.20
CA PHE A 128 -2.46 6.05 -11.80
C PHE A 128 -3.68 5.16 -11.52
N VAL A 129 -3.84 4.12 -12.34
CA VAL A 129 -4.89 3.11 -12.16
C VAL A 129 -4.24 1.87 -11.54
N SER A 130 -4.80 1.40 -10.42
CA SER A 130 -4.34 0.18 -9.75
C SER A 130 -5.23 -0.99 -10.17
N PRO A 131 -4.72 -1.95 -10.98
CA PRO A 131 -5.46 -3.18 -11.24
C PRO A 131 -5.43 -4.08 -10.00
N LEU A 132 -6.53 -4.81 -9.77
CA LEU A 132 -6.54 -5.92 -8.82
C LEU A 132 -5.86 -7.11 -9.50
N LEU A 133 -4.62 -7.39 -9.09
CA LEU A 133 -3.82 -8.51 -9.60
C LEU A 133 -3.71 -9.58 -8.52
N LEU A 134 -3.86 -10.84 -8.94
CA LEU A 134 -3.49 -11.98 -8.12
C LEU A 134 -2.01 -12.28 -8.37
N TYR A 135 -1.19 -12.19 -7.32
CA TYR A 135 0.20 -12.59 -7.40
C TYR A 135 0.32 -14.07 -7.00
N GLU A 136 0.72 -14.89 -7.96
CA GLU A 136 1.02 -16.30 -7.73
C GLU A 136 2.53 -16.49 -7.69
N ILE A 137 3.03 -16.97 -6.55
CA ILE A 137 4.43 -17.39 -6.43
C ILE A 137 4.56 -18.63 -7.30
N HIS A 138 5.19 -18.47 -8.46
CA HIS A 138 5.63 -19.63 -9.23
C HIS A 138 6.83 -20.20 -8.48
N GLU A 139 6.67 -21.41 -7.94
CA GLU A 139 7.83 -22.20 -7.56
C GLU A 139 8.68 -22.39 -8.83
N PRO A 140 10.01 -22.32 -8.73
CA PRO A 140 10.85 -22.59 -9.88
C PRO A 140 10.49 -23.98 -10.38
N ASP A 141 9.99 -24.07 -11.62
CA ASP A 141 9.71 -25.37 -12.21
C ASP A 141 11.00 -26.20 -12.15
N ASP A 142 10.94 -27.35 -11.48
CA ASP A 142 11.94 -28.41 -11.59
C ASP A 142 11.76 -29.08 -12.97
N ASN A 143 11.86 -28.30 -14.06
CA ASN A 143 11.76 -28.70 -15.47
C ASN A 143 12.97 -29.53 -15.92
N THR A 144 13.48 -30.40 -15.05
CA THR A 144 14.47 -31.40 -15.43
C THR A 144 13.71 -32.58 -16.02
N PHE A 145 14.11 -33.05 -17.20
CA PHE A 145 13.52 -34.24 -17.84
C PHE A 145 13.36 -35.44 -16.88
N SER A 146 14.27 -35.58 -15.89
CA SER A 146 14.18 -36.62 -14.86
C SER A 146 12.97 -36.46 -13.93
N HIS A 147 12.55 -35.23 -13.62
CA HIS A 147 11.38 -34.96 -12.78
C HIS A 147 10.11 -35.43 -13.51
N ASP A 148 9.92 -35.04 -14.77
CA ASP A 148 8.79 -35.46 -15.60
C ASP A 148 8.77 -36.98 -15.85
N ALA A 149 9.94 -37.58 -16.09
CA ALA A 149 10.06 -39.03 -16.29
C ALA A 149 9.73 -39.82 -15.01
N LEU A 150 10.10 -39.30 -13.84
CA LEU A 150 9.80 -39.94 -12.55
C LEU A 150 8.35 -39.71 -12.10
N GLN A 151 7.70 -38.64 -12.56
CA GLN A 151 6.29 -38.36 -12.28
C GLN A 151 5.36 -39.49 -12.77
N MET A 152 5.74 -40.22 -13.82
CA MET A 152 5.02 -41.41 -14.29
C MET A 152 4.96 -42.54 -13.26
N PHE A 153 5.91 -42.59 -12.32
CA PHE A 153 5.99 -43.60 -11.26
C PHE A 153 5.42 -43.13 -9.92
N GLN A 154 5.08 -41.84 -9.80
CA GLN A 154 4.48 -41.24 -8.60
C GLN A 154 2.99 -41.51 -8.32
N PRO A 155 2.15 -42.15 -9.18
CA PRO A 155 0.81 -42.52 -8.71
C PRO A 155 0.83 -43.62 -7.64
N PHE A 156 1.98 -44.25 -7.39
CA PHE A 156 2.14 -45.30 -6.39
C PHE A 156 3.41 -45.09 -5.55
N ASP A 157 3.36 -45.47 -4.28
CA ASP A 157 4.52 -45.45 -3.39
C ASP A 157 5.59 -46.44 -3.84
N ASN A 158 6.87 -46.13 -3.56
CA ASN A 158 8.01 -47.00 -3.86
C ASN A 158 7.83 -48.42 -3.29
N GLU A 159 7.17 -48.54 -2.13
CA GLU A 159 6.87 -49.83 -1.50
C GLU A 159 5.96 -50.71 -2.36
N LEU A 160 4.99 -50.10 -3.06
CA LEU A 160 4.04 -50.81 -3.91
C LEU A 160 4.72 -51.34 -5.18
N TRP A 161 5.64 -50.56 -5.76
CA TRP A 161 6.46 -51.02 -6.88
C TRP A 161 7.36 -52.21 -6.52
N ILE A 162 7.98 -52.18 -5.33
CA ILE A 162 8.78 -53.30 -4.82
C ILE A 162 7.89 -54.53 -4.60
N LEU A 163 6.70 -54.35 -4.01
CA LEU A 163 5.75 -55.43 -3.76
C LEU A 163 5.23 -56.05 -5.07
N LEU A 164 4.92 -55.24 -6.08
CA LEU A 164 4.53 -55.71 -7.41
C LEU A 164 5.65 -56.52 -8.07
N ALA A 165 6.89 -56.04 -8.03
CA ALA A 165 8.04 -56.77 -8.58
C ALA A 165 8.27 -58.11 -7.87
N ALA A 166 8.19 -58.13 -6.54
CA ALA A 166 8.29 -59.35 -5.73
C ALA A 166 7.15 -60.33 -6.04
N PHE A 167 5.93 -59.83 -6.21
CA PHE A 167 4.77 -60.65 -6.57
C PHE A 167 4.92 -61.29 -7.96
N VAL A 168 5.30 -60.50 -8.97
CA VAL A 168 5.49 -61.00 -10.34
C VAL A 168 6.59 -62.06 -10.40
N THR A 169 7.70 -61.85 -9.70
CA THR A 169 8.81 -62.82 -9.65
C THR A 169 8.40 -64.12 -8.93
N ALA A 170 7.70 -64.02 -7.79
CA ALA A 170 7.22 -65.19 -7.06
C ALA A 170 6.23 -66.02 -7.90
N VAL A 171 5.26 -65.38 -8.57
CA VAL A 171 4.31 -66.05 -9.45
C VAL A 171 5.02 -66.65 -10.68
N GLY A 172 6.01 -65.95 -11.24
CA GLY A 172 6.80 -66.44 -12.37
C GLY A 172 7.70 -67.63 -12.05
N MET A 173 8.08 -67.83 -10.78
CA MET A 173 8.83 -69.02 -10.34
C MET A 173 7.93 -70.21 -9.98
N LEU A 174 6.67 -69.96 -9.67
CA LEU A 174 5.68 -70.99 -9.32
C LEU A 174 5.00 -71.61 -10.55
N ASN A 175 5.06 -70.94 -11.70
CA ASN A 175 4.64 -71.48 -13.01
C ASN A 175 5.84 -72.01 -13.79
#